data_AF-A0A535I1Z8-F1
#
_entry.id   AF-A0A535I1Z8-F1
#
_cell.length_a   1.000
_cell.length_b   1.000
_cell.length_c   1.000
_cell.angle_alpha   90.00
_cell.angle_beta   90.00
_cell.angle_gamma   90.00
#
_symmetry.space_group_name_H-M   'P 1'
#
loop_
_entity.id
_entity.type
_entity.pdbx_description
1 polymer ?
#
loop_
_entity_poly.entity_id
_entity_poly.type
_entity_poly.pdbx_seq_one_letter_code
_entity_poly.pdbx_strand_id
1 'polypeptide(L)'
;MMAGVLFAQGVDGIDVDTTPPPPPPSARGRQPSTSAQYAEVDAGWGRLTRTRWTHWLSIALFVLIVAASAVLCIYDNEHIQAGLHGDEAESGIEARNLNSGRYNTLLGVGWYDQPLPSFLVQAVGLRLFGNTVSGLRTTSAVVSLLTLPLVFLLARKLFGTRVAFLTLTLMAFAHWFIAYAHIGINYNQTTLLEVLAMLAFWHGWQTKQRRWFVVSGVVTGVGLYVYFASRVVPILLLTFAGILWLWQRRNAIAGLASRCAQPALQVQSVAIWASAMILVFAPMGVFFLNHAKEFGSRADFVFLFSDTQLYSRDQKLLLYTGTTDIPAALSVQVYRYGVLFNVGGDRSGQYGNQLPLLEYLSGALCVLGLALALRHARQPRFMLLLVWIVLTVIIGHFRLG
;
A
#
# COMPACT_ATOMS: atom_id res chain seq x y z
N MET A 1 -89.07 41.86 -31.09
CA MET A 1 -87.64 42.04 -30.77
C MET A 1 -86.85 41.13 -31.71
N MET A 2 -86.28 41.72 -32.78
CA MET A 2 -85.19 41.31 -33.70
C MET A 2 -84.90 39.78 -33.84
N ALA A 3 -85.11 39.05 -34.96
CA ALA A 3 -84.70 39.19 -36.39
C ALA A 3 -83.23 39.63 -36.52
N GLY A 4 -82.26 39.01 -37.20
CA GLY A 4 -82.16 38.02 -38.29
C GLY A 4 -80.77 38.27 -38.92
N VAL A 5 -79.88 37.27 -38.97
CA VAL A 5 -79.34 36.64 -40.20
C VAL A 5 -78.65 37.57 -41.23
N LEU A 6 -77.34 37.29 -41.44
CA LEU A 6 -76.46 37.46 -42.62
C LEU A 6 -76.24 38.87 -43.23
N PHE A 7 -74.97 39.29 -43.35
CA PHE A 7 -74.23 39.39 -44.63
C PHE A 7 -72.75 39.81 -44.43
N ALA A 8 -71.98 39.52 -45.47
CA ALA A 8 -70.53 39.59 -45.65
C ALA A 8 -69.87 40.96 -45.48
N GLN A 9 -68.58 40.95 -45.12
CA GLN A 9 -67.55 41.83 -45.67
C GLN A 9 -66.23 41.06 -45.82
N GLY A 10 -65.68 41.05 -47.03
CA GLY A 10 -64.29 40.71 -47.28
C GLY A 10 -63.38 41.90 -46.98
N VAL A 11 -62.07 41.67 -46.97
CA VAL A 11 -61.02 42.51 -47.56
C VAL A 11 -59.64 41.89 -47.24
N ASP A 12 -58.83 41.89 -48.30
CA ASP A 12 -57.38 41.82 -48.41
C ASP A 12 -56.57 40.54 -48.15
N GLY A 13 -55.82 40.20 -49.20
CA GLY A 13 -54.94 39.06 -49.30
C GLY A 13 -53.54 39.31 -48.79
N ILE A 14 -52.86 38.18 -48.59
CA ILE A 14 -51.41 38.07 -48.51
C ILE A 14 -51.08 36.78 -49.24
N ASP A 15 -50.28 36.89 -50.31
CA ASP A 15 -49.72 35.77 -51.06
C ASP A 15 -48.94 34.83 -50.13
N VAL A 16 -49.24 33.54 -50.26
CA VAL A 16 -48.57 32.45 -49.55
C VAL A 16 -47.28 32.11 -50.30
N ASP A 17 -46.13 32.42 -49.72
CA ASP A 17 -44.84 31.87 -50.12
C ASP A 17 -44.86 30.34 -49.94
N THR A 18 -44.82 29.60 -51.05
CA THR A 18 -44.93 28.14 -51.13
C THR A 18 -43.55 27.47 -51.26
N THR A 19 -42.57 27.94 -50.49
CA THR A 19 -41.28 27.25 -50.37
C THR A 19 -41.29 26.24 -49.21
N PRO A 20 -41.03 24.93 -49.44
CA PRO A 20 -40.98 23.95 -48.37
C PRO A 20 -39.76 24.20 -47.46
N PRO A 21 -39.87 23.99 -46.14
CA PRO A 21 -38.75 24.18 -45.22
C PRO A 21 -37.62 23.20 -45.54
N PRO A 22 -36.35 23.61 -45.42
CA PRO A 22 -35.22 22.72 -45.68
C PRO A 22 -35.21 21.55 -44.69
N PRO A 23 -34.81 20.34 -45.13
CA PRO A 23 -34.76 19.16 -44.27
C PRO A 23 -33.77 19.37 -43.11
N PRO A 24 -34.03 18.77 -41.94
CA PRO A 24 -33.13 18.89 -40.79
C PRO A 24 -31.73 18.36 -41.17
N PRO A 25 -30.65 18.97 -40.64
CA PRO A 25 -29.30 18.57 -40.99
C PRO A 25 -29.11 17.08 -40.70
N SER A 26 -28.74 16.35 -41.75
CA SER A 26 -28.38 14.95 -41.67
C SER A 26 -27.36 14.75 -40.55
N ALA A 27 -27.56 13.70 -39.75
CA ALA A 27 -26.69 13.30 -38.67
C ALA A 27 -25.30 12.95 -39.22
N ARG A 28 -24.47 13.97 -39.47
CA ARG A 28 -23.02 13.81 -39.57
C ARG A 28 -22.56 13.28 -38.22
N GLY A 29 -21.81 12.17 -38.27
CA GLY A 29 -21.43 11.36 -37.14
C GLY A 29 -21.05 12.18 -35.91
N ARG A 30 -21.80 12.00 -34.82
CA ARG A 30 -21.32 12.35 -33.49
C ARG A 30 -20.00 11.62 -33.31
N GLN A 31 -18.90 12.35 -33.28
CA GLN A 31 -17.69 11.84 -32.65
C GLN A 31 -18.10 11.39 -31.24
N PRO A 32 -17.78 10.14 -30.84
CA PRO A 32 -18.12 9.67 -29.51
C PRO A 32 -17.57 10.67 -28.50
N SER A 33 -18.40 11.06 -27.54
CA SER A 33 -17.95 11.90 -26.43
C SER A 33 -16.70 11.27 -25.84
N THR A 34 -15.75 12.07 -25.36
CA THR A 34 -14.53 11.56 -24.71
C THR A 34 -14.86 10.56 -23.61
N SER A 35 -16.01 10.68 -22.93
CA SER A 35 -16.55 9.69 -22.00
C SER A 35 -16.87 8.31 -22.61
N ALA A 36 -17.36 8.25 -23.85
CA ALA A 36 -17.58 7.00 -24.58
C ALA A 36 -16.26 6.39 -25.05
N GLN A 37 -15.27 7.20 -25.43
CA GLN A 37 -13.91 6.72 -25.72
C GLN A 37 -13.22 6.18 -24.46
N TYR A 38 -13.35 6.83 -23.30
CA TYR A 38 -12.81 6.31 -22.04
C TYR A 38 -13.53 5.03 -21.58
N ALA A 39 -14.84 4.94 -21.76
CA ALA A 39 -15.61 3.73 -21.48
C ALA A 39 -15.26 2.58 -22.44
N GLU A 40 -14.98 2.86 -23.72
CA GLU A 40 -14.48 1.89 -24.68
C GLU A 40 -13.05 1.44 -24.38
N VAL A 41 -12.18 2.33 -23.89
CA VAL A 41 -10.83 1.97 -23.45
C VAL A 41 -10.91 1.11 -22.20
N ASP A 42 -11.69 1.47 -21.18
CA ASP A 42 -11.90 0.64 -19.98
C ASP A 42 -12.55 -0.72 -20.32
N ALA A 43 -13.49 -0.75 -21.27
CA ALA A 43 -14.07 -1.99 -21.79
C ALA A 43 -13.12 -2.78 -22.71
N GLY A 44 -12.19 -2.12 -23.38
CA GLY A 44 -11.15 -2.69 -24.24
C GLY A 44 -10.08 -3.41 -23.43
N TRP A 45 -9.63 -2.82 -22.32
CA TRP A 45 -8.78 -3.48 -21.32
C TRP A 45 -9.53 -4.61 -20.59
N GLY A 46 -10.82 -4.44 -20.30
CA GLY A 46 -11.68 -5.49 -19.74
C GLY A 46 -11.92 -6.67 -20.69
N ARG A 47 -11.90 -6.45 -22.01
CA ARG A 47 -12.02 -7.50 -23.03
C ARG A 47 -10.69 -8.20 -23.33
N LEU A 48 -9.58 -7.46 -23.38
CA LEU A 48 -8.25 -8.03 -23.60
C LEU A 48 -7.75 -8.89 -22.43
N THR A 49 -8.32 -8.78 -21.23
CA THR A 49 -7.92 -9.50 -20.01
C THR A 49 -8.78 -10.71 -19.66
N ARG A 50 -9.85 -10.98 -20.43
CA ARG A 50 -10.79 -12.07 -20.17
C ARG A 50 -10.29 -13.40 -20.74
N THR A 51 -9.07 -13.82 -20.38
CA THR A 51 -8.70 -15.23 -20.57
C THR A 51 -9.61 -16.03 -19.65
N ARG A 52 -10.51 -16.84 -20.21
CA ARG A 52 -11.30 -17.82 -19.45
C ARG A 52 -10.37 -18.94 -19.02
N TRP A 53 -9.47 -18.67 -18.07
CA TRP A 53 -8.86 -19.76 -17.31
C TRP A 53 -10.00 -20.51 -16.65
N THR A 54 -10.01 -21.84 -16.80
CA THR A 54 -10.88 -22.66 -15.96
C THR A 54 -10.53 -22.36 -14.51
N HIS A 55 -11.54 -22.15 -13.67
CA HIS A 55 -11.34 -21.70 -12.29
C HIS A 55 -10.37 -22.63 -11.52
N TRP A 56 -10.38 -23.92 -11.82
CA TRP A 56 -9.48 -24.91 -11.22
C TRP A 56 -8.01 -24.76 -11.63
N LEU A 57 -7.70 -24.42 -12.89
CA LEU A 57 -6.31 -24.17 -13.33
C LEU A 57 -5.71 -22.95 -12.61
N SER A 58 -6.52 -21.90 -12.43
CA SER A 58 -6.09 -20.71 -11.69
C SER A 58 -5.79 -21.04 -10.22
N ILE A 59 -6.63 -21.87 -9.59
CA ILE A 59 -6.44 -22.30 -8.21
C ILE A 59 -5.19 -23.19 -8.10
N ALA A 60 -5.03 -24.17 -9.00
CA ALA A 60 -3.87 -25.05 -9.03
C ALA A 60 -2.56 -24.26 -9.20
N LEU A 61 -2.53 -23.30 -10.13
CA LEU A 61 -1.37 -22.43 -10.31
C LEU A 61 -1.08 -21.57 -9.07
N PHE A 62 -2.10 -20.99 -8.46
CA PHE A 62 -1.95 -20.23 -7.23
C PHE A 62 -1.35 -21.08 -6.10
N VAL A 63 -1.91 -22.27 -5.87
CA VAL A 63 -1.43 -23.21 -4.85
C VAL A 63 0.00 -23.65 -5.15
N LEU A 64 0.32 -23.95 -6.40
CA LEU A 64 1.67 -24.34 -6.81
C LEU A 64 2.70 -23.26 -6.52
N ILE A 65 2.41 -21.99 -6.86
CA ILE A 65 3.33 -20.86 -6.61
C ILE A 65 3.55 -20.67 -5.10
N VAL A 66 2.48 -20.68 -4.31
CA VAL A 66 2.57 -20.49 -2.85
C VAL A 66 3.28 -21.68 -2.19
N ALA A 67 3.02 -22.91 -2.63
CA ALA A 67 3.69 -24.09 -2.12
C ALA A 67 5.19 -24.10 -2.45
N ALA A 68 5.57 -23.71 -3.68
CA ALA A 68 6.97 -23.58 -4.06
C ALA A 68 7.68 -22.50 -3.22
N SER A 69 7.04 -21.34 -3.03
CA SER A 69 7.55 -20.28 -2.15
C SER A 69 7.66 -20.75 -0.69
N ALA A 70 6.70 -21.54 -0.21
CA ALA A 70 6.73 -22.09 1.15
C ALA A 70 7.93 -23.01 1.38
N VAL A 71 8.26 -23.86 0.41
CA VAL A 71 9.49 -24.67 0.45
C VAL A 71 10.70 -23.74 0.55
N LEU A 72 10.80 -22.73 -0.32
CA LEU A 72 11.94 -21.81 -0.32
C LEU A 72 12.06 -20.98 0.96
N CYS A 73 10.96 -20.56 1.58
CA CYS A 73 10.95 -19.71 2.76
C CYS A 73 11.15 -20.46 4.09
N ILE A 74 10.98 -21.78 4.12
CA ILE A 74 11.06 -22.59 5.35
C ILE A 74 12.29 -23.50 5.33
N TYR A 75 12.78 -23.84 4.15
CA TYR A 75 13.90 -24.75 3.98
C TYR A 75 15.15 -24.27 4.73
N ASP A 76 15.64 -25.14 5.63
CA ASP A 76 16.88 -24.95 6.38
C ASP A 76 16.98 -23.59 7.10
N ASN A 77 15.88 -23.16 7.72
CA ASN A 77 15.80 -21.92 8.49
C ASN A 77 16.94 -21.74 9.51
N GLU A 78 17.48 -22.83 10.05
CA GLU A 78 18.55 -22.76 11.04
C GLU A 78 19.92 -22.37 10.44
N HIS A 79 20.25 -22.82 9.23
CA HIS A 79 21.61 -22.71 8.70
C HIS A 79 21.76 -21.87 7.43
N ILE A 80 20.68 -21.64 6.66
CA ILE A 80 20.76 -20.95 5.37
C ILE A 80 21.28 -19.52 5.47
N GLN A 81 20.95 -18.83 6.56
CA GLN A 81 21.63 -17.61 6.99
C GLN A 81 22.52 -17.95 8.18
N ALA A 82 23.80 -18.16 7.89
CA ALA A 82 24.79 -18.47 8.91
C ALA A 82 24.94 -17.30 9.90
N GLY A 83 24.75 -17.60 11.18
CA GLY A 83 24.78 -16.61 12.24
C GLY A 83 23.40 -16.01 12.55
N LEU A 84 23.28 -15.47 13.76
CA LEU A 84 22.09 -14.80 14.26
C LEU A 84 22.42 -13.32 14.38
N HIS A 85 21.74 -12.48 13.59
CA HIS A 85 21.95 -11.04 13.65
C HIS A 85 21.52 -10.48 15.03
N GLY A 86 22.15 -9.39 15.48
CA GLY A 86 21.89 -8.81 16.82
C GLY A 86 20.42 -8.48 17.06
N ASP A 87 19.77 -7.74 16.15
CA ASP A 87 18.33 -7.43 16.27
C ASP A 87 17.43 -8.68 16.20
N GLU A 88 17.87 -9.73 15.52
CA GLU A 88 17.16 -11.02 15.46
C GLU A 88 17.25 -11.74 16.81
N ALA A 89 18.44 -11.77 17.41
CA ALA A 89 18.67 -12.33 18.74
C ALA A 89 17.85 -11.59 19.81
N GLU A 90 17.86 -10.26 19.79
CA GLU A 90 17.11 -9.43 20.74
C GLU A 90 15.59 -9.62 20.58
N SER A 91 15.09 -9.72 19.35
CA SER A 91 13.68 -10.06 19.10
C SER A 91 13.31 -11.42 19.69
N GLY A 92 14.20 -12.41 19.58
CA GLY A 92 14.04 -13.73 20.20
C GLY A 92 14.09 -13.69 21.73
N ILE A 93 14.98 -12.89 22.32
CA ILE A 93 15.08 -12.69 23.77
C ILE A 93 13.80 -12.05 24.31
N GLU A 94 13.26 -11.04 23.62
CA GLU A 94 12.02 -10.39 24.03
C GLU A 94 10.81 -11.32 23.95
N ALA A 95 10.74 -12.10 22.87
CA ALA A 95 9.73 -13.15 22.72
C ALA A 95 9.82 -14.18 23.86
N ARG A 96 11.03 -14.55 24.30
CA ARG A 96 11.24 -15.44 25.46
C ARG A 96 10.85 -14.80 26.78
N ASN A 97 11.16 -13.52 26.99
CA ASN A 97 10.78 -12.75 28.18
C ASN A 97 9.26 -12.66 28.32
N LEU A 98 8.53 -12.45 27.22
CA LEU A 98 7.07 -12.51 27.19
C LEU A 98 6.58 -13.91 27.58
N ASN A 99 7.19 -14.95 27.02
CA ASN A 99 6.78 -16.33 27.28
C ASN A 99 7.03 -16.79 28.72
N SER A 100 8.08 -16.30 29.37
CA SER A 100 8.44 -16.61 30.76
C SER A 100 7.66 -15.81 31.80
N GLY A 101 6.82 -14.85 31.37
CA GLY A 101 6.08 -13.98 32.28
C GLY A 101 6.96 -12.92 32.95
N ARG A 102 8.11 -12.56 32.35
CA ARG A 102 9.00 -11.50 32.88
C ARG A 102 8.33 -10.13 32.90
N TYR A 103 7.41 -9.89 31.96
CA TYR A 103 6.65 -8.65 31.86
C TYR A 103 5.32 -8.77 32.59
N ASN A 104 5.07 -7.85 33.51
CA ASN A 104 3.80 -7.76 34.26
C ASN A 104 2.69 -7.03 33.47
N THR A 105 3.03 -6.42 32.34
CA THR A 105 2.11 -5.68 31.48
C THR A 105 2.62 -5.70 30.03
N LEU A 106 1.69 -5.59 29.08
CA LEU A 106 2.01 -5.37 27.66
C LEU A 106 2.08 -3.89 27.29
N LEU A 107 1.74 -2.99 28.22
CA LEU A 107 1.88 -1.54 28.06
C LEU A 107 3.29 -1.15 28.51
N GLY A 108 4.20 -1.16 27.55
CA GLY A 108 5.61 -0.84 27.76
C GLY A 108 6.40 -1.01 26.47
N VAL A 109 7.71 -0.82 26.57
CA VAL A 109 8.64 -1.00 25.46
C VAL A 109 9.67 -2.10 25.77
N GLY A 110 10.13 -2.79 24.72
CA GLY A 110 11.22 -3.77 24.78
C GLY A 110 12.43 -3.27 23.99
N TRP A 111 13.17 -4.20 23.40
CA TRP A 111 14.31 -3.90 22.52
C TRP A 111 14.03 -2.73 21.58
N TYR A 112 14.94 -1.76 21.61
CA TYR A 112 14.91 -0.57 20.76
C TYR A 112 13.63 0.29 20.89
N ASP A 113 13.10 0.38 22.11
CA ASP A 113 11.90 1.15 22.44
C ASP A 113 10.67 0.76 21.60
N GLN A 114 10.66 -0.46 21.07
CA GLN A 114 9.52 -0.98 20.34
C GLN A 114 8.42 -1.37 21.33
N PRO A 115 7.14 -1.12 21.03
CA PRO A 115 6.04 -1.59 21.87
C PRO A 115 6.20 -3.08 22.20
N LEU A 116 6.08 -3.49 23.46
CA LEU A 116 6.15 -4.92 23.82
C LEU A 116 5.25 -5.83 22.97
N PRO A 117 4.04 -5.41 22.52
CA PRO A 117 3.23 -6.22 21.62
C PRO A 117 3.89 -6.55 20.27
N SER A 118 4.93 -5.81 19.84
CA SER A 118 5.73 -6.09 18.63
C SER A 118 6.28 -7.51 18.59
N PHE A 119 6.59 -8.08 19.77
CA PHE A 119 7.26 -9.38 19.91
C PHE A 119 6.29 -10.54 20.16
N LEU A 120 4.97 -10.28 20.23
CA LEU A 120 3.97 -11.32 20.56
C LEU A 120 3.90 -12.42 19.50
N VAL A 121 4.01 -12.06 18.22
CA VAL A 121 3.95 -13.05 17.14
C VAL A 121 5.15 -14.00 17.23
N GLN A 122 6.34 -13.48 17.49
CA GLN A 122 7.54 -14.27 17.76
C GLN A 122 7.38 -15.10 19.03
N ALA A 123 6.80 -14.55 20.10
CA ALA A 123 6.54 -15.28 21.34
C ALA A 123 5.64 -16.49 21.11
N VAL A 124 4.53 -16.31 20.39
CA VAL A 124 3.65 -17.42 19.96
C VAL A 124 4.40 -18.40 19.07
N GLY A 125 5.17 -17.88 18.12
CA GLY A 125 6.03 -18.63 17.23
C GLY A 125 6.98 -19.60 17.93
N LEU A 126 7.72 -19.12 18.92
CA LEU A 126 8.63 -19.93 19.73
C LEU A 126 7.91 -21.01 20.55
N ARG A 127 6.64 -20.81 20.91
CA ARG A 127 5.83 -21.85 21.57
C ARG A 127 5.36 -22.92 20.59
N LEU A 128 5.03 -22.54 19.35
CA LEU A 128 4.48 -23.44 18.33
C LEU A 128 5.56 -24.23 17.58
N PHE A 129 6.67 -23.59 17.24
CA PHE A 129 7.73 -24.14 16.40
C PHE A 129 9.01 -24.48 17.16
N GLY A 130 9.01 -24.26 18.49
CA GLY A 130 10.13 -24.53 19.37
C GLY A 130 10.96 -23.29 19.70
N ASN A 131 11.56 -23.29 20.88
CA ASN A 131 12.41 -22.21 21.38
C ASN A 131 13.83 -22.31 20.78
N THR A 132 13.95 -22.17 19.47
CA THR A 132 15.19 -22.26 18.69
C THR A 132 15.22 -21.16 17.62
N VAL A 133 16.39 -20.95 16.99
CA VAL A 133 16.52 -20.02 15.85
C VAL A 133 15.60 -20.44 14.70
N SER A 134 15.53 -21.74 14.43
CA SER A 134 14.60 -22.29 13.44
C SER A 134 13.14 -21.94 13.74
N GLY A 135 12.70 -22.05 15.01
CA GLY A 135 11.34 -21.68 15.41
C GLY A 135 11.05 -20.19 15.24
N LEU A 136 12.02 -19.33 15.57
CA LEU A 136 11.91 -17.87 15.37
C LEU A 136 11.76 -17.52 13.89
N ARG A 137 12.63 -18.06 13.02
CA ARG A 137 12.61 -17.81 11.58
C ARG A 137 11.41 -18.43 10.88
N THR A 138 10.97 -19.61 11.30
CA THR A 138 9.74 -20.24 10.79
C THR A 138 8.52 -19.37 11.04
N THR A 139 8.50 -18.64 12.16
CA THR A 139 7.43 -17.67 12.46
C THR A 139 7.40 -16.54 11.42
N SER A 140 8.56 -15.96 11.13
CA SER A 140 8.71 -14.94 10.08
C SER A 140 8.32 -15.46 8.70
N ALA A 141 8.70 -16.70 8.37
CA ALA A 141 8.34 -17.35 7.11
C ALA A 141 6.83 -17.53 6.97
N VAL A 142 6.14 -17.98 8.02
CA VAL A 142 4.67 -18.12 8.03
C VAL A 142 4.01 -16.76 7.79
N VAL A 143 4.45 -15.70 8.46
CA VAL A 143 3.92 -14.34 8.27
C VAL A 143 4.14 -13.85 6.85
N SER A 144 5.32 -14.08 6.27
CA SER A 144 5.60 -13.75 4.86
C SER A 144 4.69 -14.52 3.91
N LEU A 145 4.53 -15.83 4.09
CA LEU A 145 3.66 -16.66 3.24
C LEU A 145 2.18 -16.25 3.31
N LEU A 146 1.70 -15.81 4.48
CA LEU A 146 0.36 -15.24 4.62
C LEU A 146 0.18 -13.91 3.86
N THR A 147 1.27 -13.22 3.52
CA THR A 147 1.22 -11.96 2.76
C THR A 147 0.95 -12.20 1.28
N LEU A 148 1.46 -13.30 0.70
CA LEU A 148 1.27 -13.66 -0.72
C LEU A 148 -0.20 -13.69 -1.18
N PRO A 149 -1.15 -14.38 -0.50
CA PRO A 149 -2.55 -14.35 -0.89
C PRO A 149 -3.14 -12.94 -0.84
N LEU A 150 -2.77 -12.12 0.15
CA LEU A 150 -3.30 -10.77 0.29
C LEU A 150 -2.81 -9.84 -0.83
N VAL A 151 -1.53 -9.94 -1.19
CA VAL A 151 -0.94 -9.19 -2.31
C VAL A 151 -1.61 -9.61 -3.62
N PHE A 152 -1.80 -10.92 -3.84
CA PHE A 152 -2.53 -11.41 -5.01
C PHE A 152 -3.95 -10.84 -5.08
N LEU A 153 -4.70 -10.85 -3.97
CA LEU A 153 -6.05 -10.29 -3.91
C LEU A 153 -6.07 -8.78 -4.17
N LEU A 154 -5.12 -8.04 -3.61
CA LEU A 154 -5.01 -6.59 -3.81
C LEU A 154 -4.68 -6.26 -5.27
N ALA A 155 -3.65 -6.90 -5.84
CA ALA A 155 -3.27 -6.74 -7.24
C ALA A 155 -4.44 -7.11 -8.17
N ARG A 156 -5.17 -8.19 -7.87
CA ARG A 156 -6.35 -8.61 -8.63
C ARG A 156 -7.46 -7.56 -8.60
N LYS A 157 -7.71 -6.93 -7.45
CA LYS A 157 -8.72 -5.87 -7.33
C LYS A 157 -8.32 -4.57 -8.05
N LEU A 158 -7.04 -4.28 -8.18
CA LEU A 158 -6.54 -3.04 -8.79
C LEU A 158 -6.33 -3.16 -10.31
N PHE A 159 -5.77 -4.29 -10.76
CA PHE A 159 -5.26 -4.47 -12.12
C PHE A 159 -5.73 -5.75 -12.81
N GLY A 160 -6.52 -6.57 -12.12
CA GLY A 160 -7.08 -7.81 -12.67
C GLY A 160 -6.17 -9.03 -12.49
N THR A 161 -6.69 -10.20 -12.89
CA THR A 161 -6.10 -11.51 -12.56
C THR A 161 -4.72 -11.74 -13.16
N ARG A 162 -4.45 -11.27 -14.39
CA ARG A 162 -3.14 -11.47 -15.03
C ARG A 162 -2.02 -10.77 -14.27
N VAL A 163 -2.24 -9.51 -13.91
CA VAL A 163 -1.29 -8.73 -13.12
C VAL A 163 -1.14 -9.35 -11.73
N ALA A 164 -2.22 -9.86 -11.13
CA ALA A 164 -2.15 -10.54 -9.85
C ALA A 164 -1.23 -11.77 -9.85
N PHE A 165 -1.33 -12.63 -10.87
CA PHE A 165 -0.41 -13.77 -11.01
C PHE A 165 1.02 -13.32 -11.26
N LEU A 166 1.24 -12.30 -12.10
CA LEU A 166 2.58 -11.76 -12.32
C LEU A 166 3.18 -11.22 -11.02
N THR A 167 2.42 -10.42 -10.26
CA THR A 167 2.84 -9.91 -8.94
C THR A 167 3.13 -11.04 -7.97
N LEU A 168 2.25 -12.05 -7.89
CA LEU A 168 2.43 -13.20 -7.02
C LEU A 168 3.71 -13.96 -7.37
N THR A 169 3.93 -14.30 -8.64
CA THR A 169 5.12 -15.01 -9.10
C THR A 169 6.39 -14.20 -8.82
N LEU A 170 6.42 -12.92 -9.20
CA LEU A 170 7.60 -12.08 -8.99
C LEU A 170 7.94 -11.96 -7.49
N MET A 171 6.95 -11.76 -6.62
CA MET A 171 7.19 -11.64 -5.19
C MET A 171 7.54 -12.97 -4.53
N ALA A 172 6.85 -14.06 -4.88
CA ALA A 172 7.03 -15.39 -4.29
C ALA A 172 8.42 -15.98 -4.51
N PHE A 173 9.09 -15.59 -5.61
CA PHE A 173 10.42 -16.04 -5.98
C PHE A 173 11.49 -14.93 -5.89
N ALA A 174 11.12 -13.74 -5.42
CA ALA A 174 12.09 -12.66 -5.24
C ALA A 174 13.06 -13.03 -4.11
N HIS A 175 14.36 -12.92 -4.39
CA HIS A 175 15.38 -13.27 -3.40
C HIS A 175 15.27 -12.43 -2.12
N TRP A 176 14.85 -11.15 -2.22
CA TRP A 176 14.63 -10.32 -1.03
C TRP A 176 13.48 -10.81 -0.16
N PHE A 177 12.38 -11.22 -0.78
CA PHE A 177 11.21 -11.73 -0.05
C PHE A 177 11.57 -13.02 0.71
N ILE A 178 12.31 -13.91 0.04
CA ILE A 178 12.81 -15.14 0.63
C ILE A 178 13.82 -14.83 1.74
N ALA A 179 14.76 -13.93 1.54
CA ALA A 179 15.75 -13.56 2.57
C ALA A 179 15.09 -13.03 3.84
N TYR A 180 14.10 -12.12 3.72
CA TYR A 180 13.37 -11.60 4.88
C TYR A 180 12.47 -12.65 5.55
N ALA A 181 12.02 -13.69 4.82
CA ALA A 181 11.33 -14.82 5.43
C ALA A 181 12.23 -15.62 6.40
N HIS A 182 13.54 -15.62 6.15
CA HIS A 182 14.55 -16.27 7.00
C HIS A 182 15.11 -15.38 8.12
N ILE A 183 14.56 -14.17 8.30
CA ILE A 183 14.98 -13.27 9.38
C ILE A 183 13.88 -13.23 10.44
N GLY A 184 14.21 -13.67 11.65
CA GLY A 184 13.35 -13.78 12.83
C GLY A 184 12.88 -12.47 13.48
N ILE A 185 12.70 -11.39 12.71
CA ILE A 185 12.33 -10.05 13.19
C ILE A 185 10.89 -9.70 12.79
N ASN A 186 10.26 -8.77 13.49
CA ASN A 186 8.92 -8.23 13.29
C ASN A 186 8.69 -7.37 12.02
N TYR A 187 9.62 -7.38 11.05
CA TYR A 187 9.47 -6.65 9.80
C TYR A 187 8.31 -7.17 8.94
N ASN A 188 8.24 -8.49 8.75
CA ASN A 188 7.28 -9.12 7.84
C ASN A 188 5.81 -8.90 8.26
N GLN A 189 5.59 -8.75 9.57
CA GLN A 189 4.28 -8.44 10.13
C GLN A 189 3.76 -7.08 9.65
N THR A 190 4.64 -6.09 9.46
CA THR A 190 4.26 -4.78 8.92
C THR A 190 3.69 -4.93 7.51
N THR A 191 4.37 -5.66 6.63
CA THR A 191 3.93 -5.86 5.25
C THR A 191 2.59 -6.59 5.20
N LEU A 192 2.41 -7.64 6.02
CA LEU A 192 1.15 -8.38 6.10
C LEU A 192 -0.01 -7.45 6.50
N LEU A 193 0.14 -6.70 7.59
CA LEU A 193 -0.90 -5.84 8.14
C LEU A 193 -1.18 -4.64 7.23
N GLU A 194 -0.15 -4.07 6.59
CA GLU A 194 -0.30 -2.98 5.63
C GLU A 194 -1.14 -3.40 4.43
N VAL A 195 -0.82 -4.54 3.80
CA VAL A 195 -1.57 -5.06 2.66
C VAL A 195 -3.01 -5.42 3.07
N LEU A 196 -3.19 -6.01 4.25
CA LEU A 196 -4.52 -6.32 4.79
C LEU A 196 -5.35 -5.05 5.03
N ALA A 197 -4.75 -4.03 5.66
CA ALA A 197 -5.41 -2.75 5.92
C ALA A 197 -5.80 -2.06 4.62
N MET A 198 -4.94 -2.05 3.61
CA MET A 198 -5.21 -1.52 2.27
C MET A 198 -6.31 -2.30 1.56
N LEU A 199 -6.28 -3.63 1.61
CA LEU A 199 -7.28 -4.49 0.99
C LEU A 199 -8.67 -4.25 1.58
N ALA A 200 -8.76 -4.19 2.91
CA ALA A 200 -10.00 -3.88 3.62
C ALA A 200 -10.47 -2.46 3.32
N PHE A 201 -9.58 -1.47 3.36
CA PHE A 201 -9.90 -0.07 3.05
C PHE A 201 -10.47 0.07 1.64
N TRP A 202 -9.76 -0.47 0.65
CA TRP A 202 -10.15 -0.42 -0.75
C TRP A 202 -11.47 -1.16 -0.98
N HIS A 203 -11.65 -2.32 -0.37
CA HIS A 203 -12.90 -3.07 -0.49
C HIS A 203 -14.08 -2.33 0.16
N GLY A 204 -13.87 -1.70 1.31
CA GLY A 204 -14.85 -0.82 1.96
C GLY A 204 -15.22 0.38 1.08
N TRP A 205 -14.22 1.00 0.45
CA TRP A 205 -14.43 2.11 -0.47
C TRP A 205 -15.28 1.72 -1.69
N GLN A 206 -14.98 0.57 -2.30
CA GLN A 206 -15.73 0.06 -3.46
C GLN A 206 -17.17 -0.34 -3.11
N THR A 207 -17.36 -0.99 -1.96
CA THR A 207 -18.66 -1.54 -1.55
C THR A 207 -19.51 -0.58 -0.73
N LYS A 208 -18.95 0.55 -0.29
CA LYS A 208 -19.57 1.52 0.63
C LYS A 208 -19.98 0.92 1.99
N GLN A 209 -19.41 -0.22 2.37
CA GLN A 209 -19.74 -0.90 3.62
C GLN A 209 -18.82 -0.45 4.76
N ARG A 210 -19.40 0.17 5.80
CA ARG A 210 -18.66 0.72 6.96
C ARG A 210 -17.84 -0.31 7.73
N ARG A 211 -18.29 -1.57 7.80
CA ARG A 211 -17.57 -2.66 8.50
C ARG A 211 -16.14 -2.84 8.03
N TRP A 212 -15.87 -2.64 6.74
CA TRP A 212 -14.52 -2.80 6.19
C TRP A 212 -13.59 -1.65 6.58
N PHE A 213 -14.13 -0.45 6.84
CA PHE A 213 -13.36 0.66 7.42
C PHE A 213 -13.00 0.39 8.88
N VAL A 214 -13.89 -0.25 9.64
CA VAL A 214 -13.59 -0.72 11.01
C VAL A 214 -12.47 -1.76 10.96
N VAL A 215 -12.59 -2.79 10.11
CA VAL A 215 -11.53 -3.82 9.95
C VAL A 215 -10.21 -3.19 9.55
N SER A 216 -10.21 -2.31 8.55
CA SER A 216 -9.00 -1.59 8.12
C SER A 216 -8.40 -0.77 9.27
N GLY A 217 -9.22 -0.01 10.00
CA GLY A 217 -8.76 0.82 11.11
C GLY A 217 -8.18 -0.01 12.26
N VAL A 218 -8.83 -1.10 12.62
CA VAL A 218 -8.31 -2.06 13.62
C VAL A 218 -6.97 -2.61 13.19
N VAL A 219 -6.85 -3.10 11.95
CA VAL A 219 -5.59 -3.66 11.42
C VAL A 219 -4.49 -2.59 11.37
N THR A 220 -4.80 -1.36 10.97
CA THR A 220 -3.85 -0.25 11.01
C THR A 220 -3.40 0.05 12.45
N GLY A 221 -4.33 0.09 13.40
CA GLY A 221 -4.02 0.29 14.82
C GLY A 221 -3.13 -0.81 15.39
N VAL A 222 -3.39 -2.07 15.03
CA VAL A 222 -2.51 -3.20 15.39
C VAL A 222 -1.13 -3.04 14.77
N GLY A 223 -1.04 -2.62 13.50
CA GLY A 223 0.23 -2.37 12.82
C GLY A 223 1.10 -1.34 13.54
N LEU A 224 0.50 -0.31 14.16
CA LEU A 224 1.24 0.69 14.94
C LEU A 224 1.96 0.11 16.18
N TYR A 225 1.57 -1.09 16.64
CA TYR A 225 2.30 -1.82 17.67
C TYR A 225 3.44 -2.66 17.14
N VAL A 226 3.47 -2.98 15.84
CA VAL A 226 4.36 -4.00 15.31
C VAL A 226 5.74 -3.45 15.04
N TYR A 227 5.86 -2.39 14.26
CA TYR A 227 7.15 -1.83 13.89
C TYR A 227 7.01 -0.37 13.45
N PHE A 228 8.09 0.41 13.60
CA PHE A 228 8.09 1.83 13.26
C PHE A 228 7.72 2.12 11.81
N ALA A 229 7.99 1.21 10.87
CA ALA A 229 7.60 1.38 9.47
C ALA A 229 6.06 1.37 9.28
N SER A 230 5.31 0.73 10.18
CA SER A 230 3.83 0.73 10.12
C SER A 230 3.21 2.13 10.31
N ARG A 231 3.98 3.10 10.82
CA ARG A 231 3.54 4.51 10.94
C ARG A 231 3.29 5.18 9.59
N VAL A 232 3.78 4.61 8.48
CA VAL A 232 3.49 5.10 7.12
C VAL A 232 2.06 4.77 6.70
N VAL A 233 1.49 3.68 7.20
CA VAL A 233 0.18 3.15 6.76
C VAL A 233 -0.97 4.15 6.98
N PRO A 234 -1.11 4.81 8.15
CA PRO A 234 -2.13 5.85 8.33
C PRO A 234 -1.99 7.00 7.32
N ILE A 235 -0.76 7.44 7.05
CA ILE A 235 -0.47 8.53 6.12
C ILE A 235 -0.83 8.10 4.69
N LEU A 236 -0.45 6.89 4.30
CA LEU A 236 -0.77 6.31 3.00
C LEU A 236 -2.28 6.22 2.78
N LEU A 237 -3.04 5.67 3.73
CA LEU A 237 -4.50 5.50 3.61
C LEU A 237 -5.24 6.83 3.60
N LEU A 238 -4.83 7.80 4.43
CA LEU A 238 -5.39 9.16 4.40
C LEU A 238 -5.10 9.86 3.08
N THR A 239 -3.86 9.77 2.58
CA THR A 239 -3.48 10.35 1.29
C THR A 239 -4.27 9.71 0.16
N PHE A 240 -4.43 8.39 0.18
CA PHE A 240 -5.23 7.67 -0.81
C PHE A 240 -6.71 8.06 -0.76
N ALA A 241 -7.29 8.22 0.44
CA ALA A 241 -8.65 8.73 0.59
C ALA A 241 -8.80 10.13 -0.03
N GLY A 242 -7.83 11.02 0.20
CA GLY A 242 -7.77 12.35 -0.41
C GLY A 242 -7.70 12.29 -1.94
N ILE A 243 -6.86 11.43 -2.51
CA ILE A 243 -6.78 11.21 -3.97
C ILE A 243 -8.12 10.75 -4.53
N LEU A 244 -8.76 9.78 -3.89
CA LEU A 244 -10.06 9.26 -4.32
C LEU A 244 -11.14 10.33 -4.27
N TRP A 245 -11.14 11.17 -3.23
CA TRP A 245 -12.08 12.27 -3.09
C TRP A 245 -11.88 13.35 -4.16
N LEU A 246 -10.63 13.77 -4.41
CA LEU A 246 -10.30 14.73 -5.47
C LEU A 246 -10.66 14.20 -6.86
N TRP A 247 -10.39 12.93 -7.12
CA TRP A 247 -10.72 12.28 -8.39
C TRP A 247 -12.24 12.26 -8.63
N GLN A 248 -13.03 11.91 -7.61
CA GLN A 248 -14.49 11.92 -7.71
C GLN A 248 -15.05 13.32 -7.89
N ARG A 249 -14.54 14.31 -7.14
CA ARG A 249 -14.94 15.72 -7.32
C ARG A 249 -14.67 16.22 -8.72
N ARG A 250 -13.47 15.96 -9.26
CA ARG A 250 -13.11 16.35 -10.62
C ARG A 250 -14.04 15.75 -11.67
N ASN A 251 -14.37 14.47 -11.54
CA ASN A 251 -15.27 13.79 -12.48
C ASN A 251 -16.73 14.26 -12.35
N ALA A 252 -17.16 14.63 -11.14
CA ALA A 252 -18.48 15.24 -10.92
C ALA A 252 -18.58 16.63 -11.55
N ILE A 253 -17.56 17.48 -11.38
CA ILE A 253 -17.49 18.82 -12.00
C ILE A 253 -17.45 18.71 -13.53
N ALA A 254 -16.70 17.75 -14.07
CA ALA A 254 -16.61 17.52 -15.51
C ALA A 254 -17.91 16.94 -16.13
N GLY A 255 -18.97 16.73 -15.34
CA GLY A 255 -20.23 16.13 -15.81
C GLY A 255 -20.11 14.66 -16.24
N LEU A 256 -18.95 14.02 -16.01
CA LEU A 256 -18.68 12.64 -16.37
C LEU A 256 -19.18 11.63 -15.34
N ALA A 257 -19.38 12.06 -14.09
CA ALA A 257 -19.90 11.21 -13.02
C ALA A 257 -21.32 11.60 -12.67
N SER A 258 -22.20 10.59 -12.59
CA SER A 258 -23.53 10.74 -11.98
C SER A 258 -23.39 11.29 -10.56
N ARG A 259 -24.38 12.09 -10.13
CA ARG A 259 -24.51 12.79 -8.83
C ARG A 259 -24.47 11.89 -7.56
N CYS A 260 -23.92 10.68 -7.67
CA CYS A 260 -23.82 9.63 -6.66
C CYS A 260 -22.54 9.68 -5.80
N ALA A 261 -21.67 10.68 -5.98
CA ALA A 261 -20.63 10.95 -5.00
C ALA A 261 -21.31 11.46 -3.73
N GLN A 262 -21.34 10.62 -2.69
CA GLN A 262 -21.85 10.97 -1.37
C GLN A 262 -20.66 11.35 -0.49
N PRO A 263 -20.16 12.60 -0.55
CA PRO A 263 -18.96 13.01 0.18
C PRO A 263 -19.14 12.83 1.69
N ALA A 264 -20.35 13.03 2.21
CA ALA A 264 -20.66 12.81 3.63
C ALA A 264 -20.42 11.35 4.06
N LEU A 265 -20.83 10.37 3.24
CA LEU A 265 -20.61 8.95 3.55
C LEU A 265 -19.11 8.59 3.55
N GLN A 266 -18.34 9.20 2.65
CA GLN A 266 -16.89 8.98 2.57
C GLN A 266 -16.15 9.57 3.76
N VAL A 267 -16.48 10.82 4.13
CA VAL A 267 -15.93 11.46 5.33
C VAL A 267 -16.27 10.64 6.56
N GLN A 268 -17.52 10.18 6.69
CA GLN A 268 -17.92 9.31 7.78
C GLN A 268 -17.15 7.98 7.79
N SER A 269 -16.91 7.38 6.62
CA SER A 269 -16.18 6.12 6.52
C SER A 269 -14.71 6.27 6.93
N VAL A 270 -14.07 7.37 6.50
CA VAL A 270 -12.69 7.71 6.92
C VAL A 270 -12.64 8.03 8.41
N ALA A 271 -13.65 8.73 8.95
CA ALA A 271 -13.76 8.98 10.38
C ALA A 271 -13.89 7.68 11.18
N ILE A 272 -14.74 6.74 10.74
CA ILE A 272 -14.87 5.40 11.36
C ILE A 272 -13.54 4.66 11.35
N TRP A 273 -12.83 4.67 10.22
CA TRP A 273 -11.49 4.07 10.11
C TRP A 273 -10.51 4.70 11.10
N ALA A 274 -10.43 6.04 11.15
CA ALA A 274 -9.54 6.76 12.05
C ALA A 274 -9.87 6.50 13.52
N SER A 275 -11.16 6.51 13.88
CA SER A 275 -11.62 6.19 15.24
C SER A 275 -11.25 4.76 15.64
N ALA A 276 -11.47 3.77 14.77
CA ALA A 276 -11.09 2.39 15.07
C ALA A 276 -9.57 2.23 15.26
N MET A 277 -8.76 2.88 14.42
CA MET A 277 -7.30 2.91 14.56
C MET A 277 -6.86 3.55 15.88
N ILE A 278 -7.41 4.72 16.22
CA ILE A 278 -7.09 5.43 17.45
C ILE A 278 -7.50 4.61 18.67
N LEU A 279 -8.70 4.03 18.68
CA LEU A 279 -9.19 3.21 19.79
C LEU A 279 -8.31 1.99 20.03
N VAL A 280 -7.86 1.31 18.96
CA VAL A 280 -6.94 0.18 19.09
C VAL A 280 -5.60 0.65 19.62
N PHE A 281 -5.00 1.72 19.07
CA PHE A 281 -3.67 2.18 19.48
C PHE A 281 -3.65 2.94 20.82
N ALA A 282 -4.79 3.45 21.28
CA ALA A 282 -4.92 4.36 22.42
C ALA A 282 -4.15 3.92 23.68
N PRO A 283 -4.15 2.64 24.10
CA PRO A 283 -3.41 2.23 25.29
C PRO A 283 -1.90 2.55 25.23
N MET A 284 -1.24 2.29 24.09
CA MET A 284 0.18 2.70 23.95
C MET A 284 0.32 4.18 23.64
N GLY A 285 -0.66 4.77 22.94
CA GLY A 285 -0.67 6.22 22.74
C GLY A 285 -0.61 6.97 24.08
N VAL A 286 -1.44 6.58 25.05
CA VAL A 286 -1.44 7.13 26.41
C VAL A 286 -0.12 6.81 27.14
N PHE A 287 0.39 5.58 27.00
CA PHE A 287 1.69 5.21 27.57
C PHE A 287 2.81 6.14 27.07
N PHE A 288 2.91 6.37 25.76
CA PHE A 288 3.92 7.23 25.15
C PHE A 288 3.74 8.71 25.50
N LEU A 289 2.51 9.19 25.72
CA LEU A 289 2.28 10.55 26.22
C LEU A 289 2.85 10.75 27.63
N ASN A 290 2.82 9.71 28.46
CA ASN A 290 3.40 9.74 29.81
C ASN A 290 4.90 9.42 29.83
N HIS A 291 5.43 8.81 28.76
CA HIS A 291 6.84 8.41 28.61
C HIS A 291 7.44 8.99 27.32
N ALA A 292 7.33 10.31 27.14
CA ALA A 292 7.68 10.99 25.89
C ALA A 292 9.12 10.72 25.40
N LYS A 293 10.06 10.46 26.32
CA LYS A 293 11.44 10.12 25.99
C LYS A 293 11.55 8.81 25.20
N GLU A 294 10.73 7.82 25.52
CA GLU A 294 10.70 6.50 24.85
C GLU A 294 10.02 6.58 23.47
N PHE A 295 9.14 7.56 23.26
CA PHE A 295 8.52 7.77 21.96
C PHE A 295 9.48 8.36 20.91
N GLY A 296 10.32 9.30 21.34
CA GLY A 296 11.25 10.07 20.49
C GLY A 296 12.60 9.41 20.28
N SER A 297 13.05 8.56 21.21
CA SER A 297 14.38 7.95 21.21
C SER A 297 14.75 7.29 19.87
N ARG A 298 13.86 6.45 19.28
CA ARG A 298 14.12 5.84 17.96
C ARG A 298 14.26 6.88 16.86
N ALA A 299 13.40 7.90 16.85
CA ALA A 299 13.47 8.94 15.84
C ALA A 299 14.82 9.66 15.92
N ASP A 300 15.30 9.96 17.13
CA ASP A 300 16.58 10.60 17.36
C ASP A 300 17.77 9.69 17.01
N PHE A 301 17.65 8.37 17.24
CA PHE A 301 18.68 7.41 16.86
C PHE A 301 18.82 7.26 15.34
N VAL A 302 17.70 7.17 14.62
CA VAL A 302 17.71 6.82 13.19
C VAL A 302 17.73 8.04 12.29
N PHE A 303 17.26 9.19 12.74
CA PHE A 303 17.27 10.37 11.89
C PHE A 303 18.72 10.82 11.64
N LEU A 304 19.04 11.08 10.37
CA LEU A 304 20.40 11.42 9.96
C LEU A 304 20.86 12.76 10.55
N PHE A 305 19.91 13.67 10.79
CA PHE A 305 20.18 15.04 11.21
C PHE A 305 20.03 15.29 12.72
N SER A 306 19.83 14.24 13.52
CA SER A 306 19.74 14.32 14.98
C SER A 306 21.00 13.84 15.67
N ASP A 307 21.30 14.45 16.81
CA ASP A 307 22.30 13.95 17.75
C ASP A 307 21.80 12.68 18.45
N THR A 308 22.74 11.85 18.86
CA THR A 308 22.48 10.68 19.73
C THR A 308 23.40 10.68 20.93
N GLN A 309 23.15 9.77 21.86
CA GLN A 309 24.05 9.56 22.99
C GLN A 309 25.44 9.04 22.57
N LEU A 310 25.56 8.42 21.40
CA LEU A 310 26.80 7.78 20.92
C LEU A 310 27.52 8.59 19.83
N TYR A 311 26.76 9.29 18.99
CA TYR A 311 27.29 10.04 17.86
C TYR A 311 26.63 11.41 17.76
N SER A 312 27.43 12.45 17.54
CA SER A 312 26.91 13.72 17.07
C SER A 312 26.35 13.58 15.65
N ARG A 313 25.49 14.51 15.26
CA ARG A 313 24.95 14.64 13.90
C ARG A 313 26.07 14.57 12.85
N ASP A 314 27.14 15.33 13.06
CA ASP A 314 28.24 15.45 12.08
C ASP A 314 29.03 14.14 12.00
N GLN A 315 29.21 13.43 13.12
CA GLN A 315 29.81 12.09 13.11
C GLN A 315 28.95 11.09 12.34
N LYS A 316 27.62 11.12 12.50
CA LYS A 316 26.71 10.28 11.70
C LYS A 316 26.80 10.62 10.22
N LEU A 317 26.71 11.90 9.86
CA LEU A 317 26.79 12.36 8.48
C LEU A 317 28.09 11.89 7.82
N LEU A 318 29.22 12.05 8.51
CA LEU A 318 30.51 11.59 8.03
C LEU A 318 30.58 10.06 7.90
N LEU A 319 30.11 9.31 8.92
CA LEU A 319 30.15 7.85 8.93
C LEU A 319 29.30 7.23 7.80
N TYR A 320 28.09 7.73 7.62
CA TYR A 320 27.12 7.13 6.70
C TYR A 320 27.19 7.73 5.30
N THR A 321 27.48 9.02 5.14
CA THR A 321 27.49 9.70 3.83
C THR A 321 28.87 10.15 3.35
N GLY A 322 29.89 10.12 4.22
CA GLY A 322 31.23 10.56 3.89
C GLY A 322 31.41 12.08 3.86
N THR A 323 30.40 12.85 4.29
CA THR A 323 30.40 14.32 4.30
C THR A 323 29.60 14.83 5.49
N THR A 324 29.93 16.02 6.00
CA THR A 324 29.14 16.74 7.00
C THR A 324 28.21 17.79 6.38
N ASP A 325 28.38 18.08 5.08
CA ASP A 325 27.53 19.02 4.36
C ASP A 325 26.15 18.40 4.08
N ILE A 326 25.07 19.07 4.52
CA ILE A 326 23.71 18.53 4.47
C ILE A 326 23.23 18.33 3.02
N PRO A 327 23.35 19.30 2.09
CA PRO A 327 23.03 19.08 0.68
C PRO A 327 23.80 17.92 0.06
N ALA A 328 25.11 17.82 0.31
CA ALA A 328 25.91 16.69 -0.16
C ALA A 328 25.41 15.36 0.43
N ALA A 329 25.15 15.29 1.74
CA ALA A 329 24.63 14.09 2.40
C ALA A 329 23.28 13.64 1.84
N LEU A 330 22.37 14.59 1.59
CA LEU A 330 21.08 14.32 0.94
C LEU A 330 21.28 13.78 -0.48
N SER A 331 22.18 14.36 -1.27
CA SER A 331 22.45 13.86 -2.62
C SER A 331 23.01 12.44 -2.63
N VAL A 332 23.89 12.10 -1.68
CA VAL A 332 24.39 10.73 -1.48
C VAL A 332 23.23 9.78 -1.12
N GLN A 333 22.33 10.19 -0.24
CA GLN A 333 21.17 9.36 0.12
C GLN A 333 20.21 9.19 -1.06
N VAL A 334 19.92 10.23 -1.84
CA VAL A 334 19.07 10.13 -3.05
C VAL A 334 19.69 9.14 -4.02
N TYR A 335 21.00 9.25 -4.26
CA TYR A 335 21.72 8.34 -5.13
C TYR A 335 21.62 6.90 -4.64
N ARG A 336 21.91 6.63 -3.36
CA ARG A 336 21.85 5.28 -2.78
C ARG A 336 20.48 4.64 -2.90
N TYR A 337 19.42 5.36 -2.52
CA TYR A 337 18.04 4.87 -2.66
C TYR A 337 17.64 4.70 -4.14
N GLY A 338 18.12 5.56 -5.04
CA GLY A 338 17.86 5.45 -6.48
C GLY A 338 18.50 4.22 -7.11
N VAL A 339 19.71 3.85 -6.69
CA VAL A 339 20.42 2.67 -7.22
C VAL A 339 20.05 1.37 -6.53
N LEU A 340 19.52 1.42 -5.30
CA LEU A 340 19.21 0.27 -4.43
C LEU A 340 18.43 -0.88 -5.11
N PHE A 341 17.54 -0.52 -6.03
CA PHE A 341 16.65 -1.51 -6.65
C PHE A 341 17.26 -2.22 -7.85
N ASN A 342 18.07 -1.55 -8.67
CA ASN A 342 18.48 -2.05 -9.99
C ASN A 342 19.99 -2.16 -10.20
N VAL A 343 20.81 -1.50 -9.36
CA VAL A 343 22.25 -1.37 -9.59
C VAL A 343 23.06 -1.59 -8.31
N GLY A 344 22.75 -0.84 -7.26
CA GLY A 344 23.29 -1.07 -5.93
C GLY A 344 22.42 -2.05 -5.16
N GLY A 345 22.86 -2.46 -3.98
CA GLY A 345 22.11 -3.33 -3.07
C GLY A 345 22.07 -2.79 -1.64
N ASP A 346 21.40 -3.53 -0.78
CA ASP A 346 21.33 -3.24 0.65
C ASP A 346 22.73 -3.48 1.27
N ARG A 347 23.20 -2.51 2.06
CA ARG A 347 24.51 -2.56 2.72
C ARG A 347 24.42 -2.88 4.21
N SER A 348 23.21 -3.05 4.72
CA SER A 348 22.99 -3.45 6.10
C SER A 348 23.54 -4.86 6.34
N GLY A 349 24.07 -5.07 7.54
CA GLY A 349 24.46 -6.40 7.98
C GLY A 349 23.27 -7.35 8.21
N GLN A 350 22.03 -6.86 8.06
CA GLN A 350 20.80 -7.64 8.22
C GLN A 350 20.44 -8.42 6.97
N TYR A 351 20.41 -7.73 5.83
CA TYR A 351 20.10 -8.39 4.56
C TYR A 351 21.24 -9.28 4.07
N GLY A 352 22.49 -8.91 4.39
CA GLY A 352 23.69 -9.73 4.16
C GLY A 352 24.10 -9.88 2.68
N ASN A 353 23.25 -9.49 1.74
CA ASN A 353 23.50 -9.59 0.31
C ASN A 353 23.56 -8.20 -0.35
N GLN A 354 24.70 -7.86 -0.94
CA GLN A 354 24.91 -6.55 -1.58
C GLN A 354 24.43 -6.49 -3.04
N LEU A 355 23.74 -7.52 -3.52
CA LEU A 355 23.11 -7.53 -4.83
C LEU A 355 21.93 -6.54 -4.90
N PRO A 356 21.58 -6.05 -6.12
CA PRO A 356 20.36 -5.29 -6.32
C PRO A 356 19.13 -6.02 -5.79
N LEU A 357 18.25 -5.26 -5.11
CA LEU A 357 17.03 -5.84 -4.54
C LEU A 357 16.12 -6.44 -5.63
N LEU A 358 16.17 -5.96 -6.86
CA LEU A 358 15.44 -6.55 -7.98
C LEU A 358 16.42 -7.22 -8.94
N GLU A 359 16.11 -8.45 -9.36
CA GLU A 359 16.86 -9.12 -10.42
C GLU A 359 16.70 -8.35 -11.75
N TYR A 360 17.61 -8.52 -12.71
CA TYR A 360 17.59 -7.76 -13.97
C TYR A 360 16.22 -7.71 -14.67
N LEU A 361 15.50 -8.85 -14.74
CA LEU A 361 14.16 -8.90 -15.33
C LEU A 361 13.13 -8.16 -14.48
N SER A 362 13.08 -8.43 -13.18
CA SER A 362 12.18 -7.77 -12.22
C SER A 362 12.42 -6.26 -12.17
N GLY A 363 13.68 -5.84 -12.25
CA GLY A 363 14.13 -4.46 -12.31
C GLY A 363 13.67 -3.75 -13.59
N ALA A 364 13.90 -4.36 -14.75
CA ALA A 364 13.40 -3.83 -16.02
C ALA A 364 11.86 -3.68 -16.02
N LEU A 365 11.15 -4.69 -15.51
CA LEU A 365 9.70 -4.64 -15.34
C LEU A 365 9.25 -3.57 -14.35
N CYS A 366 10.01 -3.33 -13.28
CA CYS A 366 9.74 -2.26 -12.32
C CYS A 366 9.88 -0.87 -12.96
N VAL A 367 10.93 -0.64 -13.75
CA VAL A 367 11.11 0.63 -14.48
C VAL A 367 9.98 0.86 -15.48
N LEU A 368 9.62 -0.17 -16.26
CA LEU A 368 8.47 -0.11 -17.19
C LEU A 368 7.15 0.14 -16.45
N GLY A 369 6.93 -0.55 -15.32
CA GLY A 369 5.76 -0.38 -14.46
C GLY A 369 5.66 1.04 -13.90
N LEU A 370 6.79 1.63 -13.48
CA LEU A 370 6.85 3.02 -13.01
C LEU A 370 6.52 4.01 -14.13
N ALA A 371 7.09 3.82 -15.34
CA ALA A 371 6.79 4.64 -16.50
C ALA A 371 5.29 4.57 -16.88
N LEU A 372 4.70 3.37 -16.83
CA LEU A 372 3.27 3.17 -17.04
C LEU A 372 2.43 3.84 -15.94
N ALA A 373 2.84 3.73 -14.68
CA ALA A 373 2.15 4.37 -13.56
C ALA A 373 2.17 5.90 -13.69
N LEU A 374 3.31 6.48 -14.07
CA LEU A 374 3.44 7.92 -14.34
C LEU A 374 2.56 8.36 -15.50
N ARG A 375 2.56 7.62 -16.62
CA ARG A 375 1.69 7.89 -17.77
C ARG A 375 0.21 7.88 -17.39
N HIS A 376 -0.19 7.02 -16.46
CA HIS A 376 -1.57 6.85 -16.01
C HIS A 376 -1.84 7.44 -14.62
N ALA A 377 -1.00 8.36 -14.12
CA ALA A 377 -1.09 8.92 -12.77
C ALA A 377 -2.44 9.59 -12.47
N ARG A 378 -3.21 9.99 -13.48
CA ARG A 378 -4.57 10.54 -13.30
C ARG A 378 -5.59 9.50 -12.81
N GLN A 379 -5.29 8.21 -12.93
CA GLN A 379 -6.14 7.13 -12.42
C GLN A 379 -5.74 6.80 -10.97
N PRO A 380 -6.70 6.73 -10.02
CA PRO A 380 -6.40 6.56 -8.60
C PRO A 380 -5.55 5.32 -8.27
N ARG A 381 -5.76 4.21 -8.98
CA ARG A 381 -5.00 2.96 -8.77
C ARG A 381 -3.50 3.10 -9.07
N PHE A 382 -3.13 3.91 -10.08
CA PHE A 382 -1.73 4.15 -10.42
C PHE A 382 -1.14 5.23 -9.52
N MET A 383 -1.91 6.28 -9.21
CA MET A 383 -1.49 7.29 -8.23
C MET A 383 -1.21 6.68 -6.85
N LEU A 384 -2.02 5.71 -6.43
CA LEU A 384 -1.78 4.95 -5.20
C LEU A 384 -0.38 4.32 -5.20
N LEU A 385 -0.01 3.60 -6.25
CA LEU A 385 1.32 2.96 -6.33
C LEU A 385 2.44 3.99 -6.28
N LEU A 386 2.30 5.11 -6.99
CA LEU A 386 3.29 6.18 -6.99
C LEU A 386 3.46 6.80 -5.61
N VAL A 387 2.35 7.14 -4.94
CA VAL A 387 2.38 7.69 -3.58
C VAL A 387 2.94 6.69 -2.59
N TRP A 388 2.62 5.40 -2.75
CA TRP A 388 3.17 4.36 -1.91
C TRP A 388 4.70 4.29 -2.03
N ILE A 389 5.23 4.22 -3.25
CA ILE A 389 6.67 4.23 -3.50
C ILE A 389 7.31 5.50 -2.92
N VAL A 390 6.75 6.66 -3.23
CA VAL A 390 7.28 7.96 -2.80
C VAL A 390 7.29 8.07 -1.28
N LEU A 391 6.21 7.71 -0.59
CA LEU A 391 6.15 7.77 0.87
C LEU A 391 7.17 6.81 1.50
N THR A 392 7.29 5.59 1.00
CA THR A 392 8.27 4.62 1.54
C THR A 392 9.70 5.07 1.30
N VAL A 393 10.02 5.58 0.09
CA VAL A 393 11.37 6.07 -0.24
C VAL A 393 11.71 7.34 0.54
N ILE A 394 10.81 8.32 0.62
CA ILE A 394 11.05 9.58 1.37
C ILE A 394 11.26 9.29 2.85
N ILE A 395 10.46 8.41 3.44
CA ILE A 395 10.57 8.11 4.87
C ILE A 395 11.83 7.30 5.16
N GLY A 396 12.28 6.44 4.24
CA GLY A 396 13.60 5.80 4.29
C GLY A 396 14.74 6.80 4.12
N HIS A 397 14.61 7.77 3.21
CA HIS A 397 15.67 8.73 2.85
C HIS A 397 16.26 9.51 4.04
N PHE A 398 15.43 9.81 5.03
CA PHE A 398 15.83 10.55 6.22
C PHE A 398 16.42 9.68 7.35
N ARG A 399 16.51 8.37 7.14
CA ARG A 399 16.97 7.39 8.13
C ARG A 399 18.42 6.97 7.84
N LEU A 400 19.16 6.63 8.90
CA LEU A 400 20.46 5.96 8.79
C LEU A 400 20.27 4.69 7.95
N GLY A 401 21.19 4.51 6.99
CA GLY A 401 21.10 3.50 5.93
C GLY A 401 21.14 2.07 6.42
#